data_AF-A0A846BXB7-F1
#
_entry.id   AF-A0A846BXB7-F1
#
_cell.length_a   1.000
_cell.length_b   1.000
_cell.length_c   1.000
_cell.angle_alpha   90.00
_cell.angle_beta   90.00
_cell.angle_gamma   90.00
#
_symmetry.space_group_name_H-M   'P 1'
#
loop_
_entity.id
_entity.type
_entity.pdbx_description
1 polymer ?
#
loop_
_entity_poly.entity_id
_entity_poly.type
_entity_poly.pdbx_seq_one_letter_code
_entity_poly.pdbx_strand_id
1 'polypeptide(L)'
;GLRLLEKYASQVGGAVNQRMGLDDAVLIKDNHIAAAGGIGNAVTQIRSRIPYPLTIEVETETIPQVKEALEYQADIIMLDNMPLEMMREAVQLIREQSIAGAETRLGEHPVKIEASGNITLETIRPVAETGVDYISTSAPITRSTWLDLSMKIN
;
A
#
# COMPACT_ATOMS: atom_id res chain seq x y z
N GLY A 1 11.40 0.09 -19.27
CA GLY A 1 11.36 1.13 -20.32
C GLY A 1 10.00 1.78 -20.47
N LEU A 2 8.91 1.00 -20.50
CA LEU A 2 7.58 1.52 -20.87
C LEU A 2 6.71 1.98 -19.69
N ARG A 3 7.26 2.01 -18.45
CA ARG A 3 6.50 2.34 -17.23
C ARG A 3 5.74 3.67 -17.32
N LEU A 4 6.34 4.68 -17.96
CA LEU A 4 5.68 5.96 -18.14
C LEU A 4 4.37 5.83 -18.93
N LEU A 5 4.37 5.01 -19.98
CA LEU A 5 3.18 4.76 -20.80
C LEU A 5 2.14 3.93 -20.05
N GLU A 6 2.57 2.89 -19.32
CA GLU A 6 1.69 2.04 -18.51
C GLU A 6 0.98 2.82 -17.39
N LYS A 7 1.73 3.67 -16.68
CA LYS A 7 1.20 4.55 -15.61
C LYS A 7 0.30 5.65 -16.18
N TYR A 8 0.62 6.18 -17.36
CA TYR A 8 -0.27 7.09 -18.08
C TYR A 8 -1.59 6.43 -18.45
N ALA A 9 -1.55 5.22 -19.04
CA ALA A 9 -2.75 4.46 -19.37
C ALA A 9 -3.62 4.15 -18.14
N SER A 10 -2.99 3.79 -17.02
CA SER A 10 -3.67 3.54 -15.74
C SER A 10 -4.40 4.79 -15.23
N GLN A 11 -3.74 5.96 -15.31
CA GLN A 11 -4.33 7.23 -14.93
C GLN A 11 -5.50 7.63 -15.84
N VAL A 12 -5.37 7.43 -17.16
CA VAL A 12 -6.47 7.65 -18.12
C VAL A 12 -7.66 6.75 -17.80
N GLY A 13 -7.42 5.52 -17.32
CA GLY A 13 -8.45 4.60 -16.84
C GLY A 13 -9.09 4.98 -15.50
N GLY A 14 -8.65 6.07 -14.87
CA GLY A 14 -9.19 6.57 -13.60
C GLY A 14 -8.49 6.03 -12.34
N ALA A 15 -7.44 5.22 -12.48
CA ALA A 15 -6.64 4.79 -11.34
C ALA A 15 -5.67 5.90 -10.88
N VAL A 16 -5.31 5.88 -9.60
CA VAL A 16 -4.25 6.75 -9.06
C VAL A 16 -2.93 6.00 -9.13
N ASN A 17 -1.89 6.67 -9.62
CA ASN A 17 -0.57 6.09 -9.66
C ASN A 17 0.02 6.02 -8.25
N GLN A 18 0.27 4.79 -7.79
CA GLN A 18 1.26 4.49 -6.75
C GLN A 18 2.68 4.96 -7.19
N ARG A 19 3.70 4.77 -6.34
CA ARG A 19 5.10 5.16 -6.65
C ARG A 19 5.55 4.83 -8.10
N MET A 20 6.26 5.76 -8.74
CA MET A 20 6.80 5.65 -10.09
C MET A 20 8.18 4.96 -10.09
N GLY A 21 9.00 5.29 -9.11
CA GLY A 21 10.35 4.79 -8.88
C GLY A 21 10.58 4.31 -7.45
N LEU A 22 11.83 3.93 -7.16
CA LEU A 22 12.26 3.56 -5.80
C LEU A 22 12.61 4.80 -4.94
N ASP A 23 12.63 5.96 -5.56
CA ASP A 23 12.99 7.28 -5.03
C ASP A 23 11.78 8.10 -4.57
N ASP A 24 10.55 7.72 -4.92
CA ASP A 24 9.34 8.47 -4.57
C ASP A 24 8.84 8.20 -3.14
N ALA A 25 9.01 6.97 -2.65
CA ALA A 25 8.53 6.53 -1.35
C ALA A 25 9.27 5.26 -0.91
N VAL A 26 9.40 5.10 0.41
CA VAL A 26 9.93 3.88 0.99
C VAL A 26 8.81 2.85 1.08
N LEU A 27 9.01 1.68 0.48
CA LEU A 27 8.18 0.50 0.68
C LEU A 27 9.05 -0.61 1.29
N ILE A 28 8.77 -0.95 2.55
CA ILE A 28 9.42 -2.02 3.29
C ILE A 28 8.63 -3.31 3.03
N LYS A 29 9.18 -4.19 2.21
CA LYS A 29 8.64 -5.52 1.90
C LYS A 29 9.19 -6.62 2.82
N ASP A 30 8.59 -7.80 2.76
CA ASP A 30 9.04 -9.08 3.35
C ASP A 30 10.58 -9.28 3.40
N ASN A 31 11.27 -9.08 2.28
CA ASN A 31 12.70 -9.30 2.14
C ASN A 31 13.51 -8.27 2.95
N HIS A 32 13.02 -7.04 3.07
CA HIS A 32 13.65 -5.99 3.87
C HIS A 32 13.45 -6.26 5.36
N ILE A 33 12.25 -6.72 5.73
CA ILE A 33 11.91 -7.12 7.11
C ILE A 33 12.83 -8.27 7.54
N ALA A 34 12.97 -9.30 6.69
CA ALA A 34 13.85 -10.43 6.95
C ALA A 34 15.32 -10.00 7.07
N ALA A 35 15.80 -9.13 6.18
CA ALA A 35 17.17 -8.63 6.22
C ALA A 35 17.47 -7.74 7.45
N ALA A 36 16.49 -6.96 7.91
CA ALA A 36 16.61 -6.12 9.11
C ALA A 36 16.35 -6.87 10.42
N GLY A 37 15.83 -8.10 10.36
CA GLY A 37 15.47 -8.91 11.52
C GLY A 37 14.20 -8.45 12.24
N GLY A 38 13.24 -7.84 11.53
CA GLY A 38 11.96 -7.38 12.07
C GLY A 38 11.48 -6.06 11.48
N ILE A 39 10.17 -5.78 11.60
CA ILE A 39 9.58 -4.53 11.08
C ILE A 39 10.13 -3.34 11.86
N GLY A 40 10.22 -3.46 13.19
CA GLY A 40 10.69 -2.38 14.02
C GLY A 40 12.11 -1.94 13.70
N ASN A 41 13.00 -2.91 13.47
CA ASN A 41 14.37 -2.64 13.04
C ASN A 41 14.40 -1.98 11.66
N ALA A 42 13.61 -2.48 10.69
CA ALA A 42 13.57 -1.93 9.34
C ALA A 42 13.10 -0.46 9.33
N VAL A 43 11.99 -0.17 10.02
CA VAL A 43 11.41 1.18 10.11
C VAL A 43 12.37 2.12 10.83
N THR A 44 12.93 1.71 11.98
CA THR A 44 13.86 2.55 12.77
C THR A 44 15.12 2.91 11.99
N GLN A 45 15.73 1.92 11.30
CA GLN A 45 16.94 2.17 10.50
C GLN A 45 16.69 3.15 9.37
N ILE A 46 15.54 3.05 8.70
CA ILE A 46 15.21 3.89 7.54
C ILE A 46 14.77 5.29 8.00
N ARG A 47 13.98 5.41 9.07
CA ARG A 47 13.45 6.69 9.56
C ARG A 47 14.55 7.72 9.84
N SER A 48 15.72 7.28 10.31
CA SER A 48 16.88 8.16 10.56
C SER A 48 17.64 8.61 9.30
N ARG A 49 17.35 8.00 8.14
CA ARG A 49 18.13 8.18 6.90
C ARG A 49 17.36 8.86 5.78
N ILE A 50 16.03 8.93 5.88
CA ILE A 50 15.18 9.49 4.84
C ILE A 50 14.85 10.96 5.10
N PRO A 51 14.71 11.77 4.04
CA PRO A 51 14.14 13.11 4.15
C PRO A 51 12.73 13.06 4.79
N TYR A 52 12.42 14.04 5.64
CA TYR A 52 11.13 14.14 6.33
C TYR A 52 9.87 14.10 5.44
N PRO A 53 9.88 14.53 4.14
CA PRO A 53 8.68 14.46 3.32
C PRO A 53 8.34 13.05 2.82
N LEU A 54 9.26 12.08 2.94
CA LEU A 54 9.03 10.73 2.44
C LEU A 54 8.25 9.90 3.46
N THR A 55 7.20 9.24 2.98
CA THR A 55 6.42 8.28 3.75
C THR A 55 7.09 6.91 3.76
N ILE A 56 6.93 6.18 4.87
CA ILE A 56 7.28 4.77 5.01
C ILE A 56 6.01 3.93 4.95
N GLU A 57 5.91 3.12 3.90
CA GLU A 57 4.92 2.07 3.76
C GLU A 57 5.52 0.72 4.16
N VAL A 58 4.77 -0.07 4.92
CA VAL A 58 5.20 -1.40 5.39
C VAL A 58 4.21 -2.46 4.92
N GLU A 59 4.74 -3.50 4.29
CA GLU A 59 3.99 -4.69 3.90
C GLU A 59 3.82 -5.63 5.10
N THR A 60 2.57 -6.04 5.35
CA THR A 60 2.20 -6.92 6.45
C THR A 60 1.31 -8.03 5.94
N GLU A 61 1.52 -9.24 6.46
CA GLU A 61 0.77 -10.45 6.12
C GLU A 61 -0.05 -10.97 7.31
N THR A 62 0.23 -10.48 8.53
CA THR A 62 -0.39 -10.96 9.77
C THR A 62 -0.75 -9.84 10.75
N ILE A 63 -1.74 -10.06 11.63
CA ILE A 63 -2.13 -9.09 12.68
C ILE A 63 -0.96 -8.70 13.62
N PRO A 64 -0.08 -9.62 14.05
CA PRO A 64 1.11 -9.22 14.83
C PRO A 64 2.02 -8.24 14.10
N GLN A 65 2.23 -8.41 12.79
CA GLN A 65 3.01 -7.46 11.98
C GLN A 65 2.31 -6.10 11.86
N VAL A 66 0.98 -6.07 11.75
CA VAL A 66 0.21 -4.82 11.77
C VAL A 66 0.42 -4.07 13.09
N LYS A 67 0.37 -4.78 14.23
CA LYS A 67 0.64 -4.19 15.55
C LYS A 67 2.06 -3.63 15.64
N GLU A 68 3.05 -4.37 15.15
CA GLU A 68 4.44 -3.91 15.11
C GLU A 68 4.61 -2.67 14.22
N ALA A 69 4.01 -2.66 13.02
CA ALA A 69 4.06 -1.50 12.13
C ALA A 69 3.44 -0.24 12.76
N LEU A 70 2.36 -0.38 13.55
CA LEU A 70 1.75 0.71 14.30
C LEU A 70 2.65 1.20 15.44
N GLU A 71 3.24 0.28 16.22
CA GLU A 71 4.15 0.60 17.32
C GLU A 71 5.34 1.43 16.84
N TYR A 72 5.92 1.04 15.69
CA TYR A 72 7.05 1.73 15.05
C TYR A 72 6.63 2.88 14.12
N GLN A 73 5.35 3.25 14.14
CA GLN A 73 4.83 4.45 13.48
C GLN A 73 5.05 4.45 11.96
N ALA A 74 4.70 3.36 11.27
CA ALA A 74 4.59 3.36 9.82
C ALA A 74 3.54 4.38 9.35
N ASP A 75 3.79 5.08 8.25
CA ASP A 75 2.87 6.08 7.69
C ASP A 75 1.72 5.40 6.94
N ILE A 76 2.04 4.30 6.26
CA ILE A 76 1.11 3.47 5.49
C ILE A 76 1.33 2.00 5.88
N ILE A 77 0.25 1.27 6.13
CA ILE A 77 0.27 -0.17 6.36
C ILE A 77 -0.42 -0.86 5.20
N MET A 78 0.32 -1.70 4.48
CA MET A 78 -0.19 -2.54 3.41
C MET A 78 -0.57 -3.91 3.96
N LEU A 79 -1.83 -4.30 3.79
CA LEU A 79 -2.38 -5.62 4.08
C LEU A 79 -2.21 -6.49 2.83
N ASP A 80 -1.14 -7.29 2.78
CA ASP A 80 -0.84 -8.14 1.63
C ASP A 80 -1.48 -9.52 1.77
N ASN A 81 -2.29 -9.91 0.78
CA ASN A 81 -2.91 -11.24 0.67
C ASN A 81 -3.67 -11.73 1.92
N MET A 82 -4.09 -10.83 2.81
CA MET A 82 -4.86 -11.19 4.00
C MET A 82 -6.28 -11.65 3.65
N PRO A 83 -6.84 -12.65 4.35
CA PRO A 83 -8.27 -12.95 4.25
C PRO A 83 -9.14 -11.76 4.67
N LEU A 84 -10.35 -11.64 4.10
CA LEU A 84 -11.26 -10.51 4.38
C LEU A 84 -11.54 -10.31 5.87
N GLU A 85 -11.73 -11.38 6.64
CA GLU A 85 -11.97 -11.27 8.08
C GLU A 85 -10.77 -10.68 8.82
N MET A 86 -9.55 -11.07 8.42
CA MET A 86 -8.32 -10.53 8.98
C MET A 86 -8.11 -9.07 8.56
N MET A 87 -8.45 -8.71 7.32
CA MET A 87 -8.41 -7.31 6.89
C MET A 87 -9.34 -6.43 7.73
N ARG A 88 -10.56 -6.89 8.03
CA ARG A 88 -11.49 -6.13 8.90
C ARG A 88 -10.94 -5.96 10.31
N GLU A 89 -10.37 -7.02 10.89
CA GLU A 89 -9.70 -6.95 12.19
C GLU A 89 -8.53 -5.96 12.17
N ALA A 90 -7.67 -6.02 11.14
CA ALA A 90 -6.54 -5.11 10.98
C ALA A 90 -6.99 -3.66 10.85
N VAL A 91 -8.01 -3.39 10.01
CA VAL A 91 -8.57 -2.04 9.84
C VAL A 91 -9.12 -1.51 11.16
N GLN A 92 -9.93 -2.30 11.87
CA GLN A 92 -10.47 -1.91 13.16
C GLN A 92 -9.35 -1.54 14.14
N LEU A 93 -8.33 -2.40 14.26
CA LEU A 93 -7.18 -2.20 15.13
C LEU A 93 -6.42 -0.91 14.80
N ILE A 94 -6.14 -0.67 13.53
CA ILE A 94 -5.42 0.54 13.07
C ILE A 94 -6.23 1.80 13.40
N ARG A 95 -7.55 1.79 13.20
CA ARG A 95 -8.42 2.94 13.48
C ARG A 95 -8.55 3.21 14.97
N GLU A 96 -8.73 2.19 15.80
CA GLU A 96 -8.80 2.34 17.26
C GLU A 96 -7.51 2.94 17.84
N GLN A 97 -6.35 2.45 17.40
CA GLN A 97 -5.04 2.95 17.85
C GLN A 97 -4.75 4.37 17.32
N SER A 98 -5.16 4.68 16.10
CA SER A 98 -4.98 6.03 15.54
C SER A 98 -5.78 7.09 16.32
N ILE A 99 -6.95 6.72 16.86
CA ILE A 99 -7.77 7.62 17.69
C ILE A 99 -7.15 7.80 19.08
N ALA A 100 -6.66 6.71 19.70
CA ALA A 100 -6.03 6.77 21.02
C ALA A 100 -4.70 7.55 21.03
N GLY A 101 -3.97 7.55 19.91
CA GLY A 101 -2.72 8.29 19.73
C GLY A 101 -2.86 9.72 19.17
N ALA A 102 -4.08 10.18 18.89
CA ALA A 102 -4.34 11.51 18.32
C ALA A 102 -4.14 12.64 19.35
N GLU A 103 -4.27 12.37 20.66
CA GLU A 103 -4.04 13.36 21.72
C GLU A 103 -2.55 13.71 21.90
N THR A 104 -1.64 12.85 21.44
CA THR A 104 -0.17 13.05 21.53
C THR A 104 0.45 13.74 20.32
N ARG A 105 -0.32 13.97 19.24
CA ARG A 105 0.18 14.51 17.98
C ARG A 105 -0.64 15.72 17.55
N LEU A 106 -0.09 16.91 17.78
CA LEU A 106 -0.55 18.14 17.14
C LEU A 106 -0.45 17.99 15.61
N GLY A 107 -1.52 17.54 14.96
CA GLY A 107 -1.75 17.73 13.52
C GLY A 107 -1.44 16.56 12.56
N GLU A 108 -1.20 15.34 13.03
CA GLU A 108 -0.87 14.21 12.12
C GLU A 108 -2.10 13.49 11.59
N HIS A 109 -2.08 13.18 10.28
CA HIS A 109 -3.11 12.41 9.59
C HIS A 109 -3.13 10.95 10.10
N PRO A 110 -4.31 10.30 10.15
CA PRO A 110 -4.40 8.89 10.54
C PRO A 110 -3.59 8.00 9.59
N VAL A 111 -3.01 6.93 10.14
CA VAL A 111 -2.27 5.90 9.36
C VAL A 111 -3.12 5.44 8.19
N LYS A 112 -2.55 5.45 6.99
CA LYS A 112 -3.23 5.00 5.78
C LYS A 112 -3.16 3.49 5.66
N ILE A 113 -4.25 2.90 5.17
CA ILE A 113 -4.37 1.45 5.02
C ILE A 113 -4.52 1.13 3.55
N GLU A 114 -3.59 0.35 3.01
CA GLU A 114 -3.67 -0.21 1.66
C GLU A 114 -3.97 -1.70 1.73
N ALA A 115 -4.84 -2.19 0.84
CA ALA A 115 -4.95 -3.63 0.57
C ALA A 115 -4.30 -3.97 -0.77
N SER A 116 -3.54 -5.06 -0.80
CA SER A 116 -2.87 -5.56 -1.99
C SER A 116 -2.87 -7.09 -2.02
N GLY A 117 -2.49 -7.64 -3.16
CA GLY A 117 -2.41 -9.08 -3.37
C GLY A 117 -3.71 -9.68 -3.92
N ASN A 118 -3.59 -10.39 -5.05
CA ASN A 118 -4.69 -11.15 -5.68
C ASN A 118 -6.03 -10.41 -5.85
N ILE A 119 -5.99 -9.09 -6.03
CA ILE A 119 -7.19 -8.27 -6.29
C ILE A 119 -7.72 -8.54 -7.72
N THR A 120 -9.01 -8.87 -7.80
CA THR A 120 -9.78 -9.08 -9.03
C THR A 120 -11.04 -8.23 -9.01
N LEU A 121 -11.81 -8.20 -10.11
CA LEU A 121 -13.08 -7.47 -10.16
C LEU A 121 -14.11 -8.03 -9.18
N GLU A 122 -14.02 -9.32 -8.87
CA GLU A 122 -14.89 -10.00 -7.92
C GLU A 122 -14.49 -9.72 -6.46
N THR A 123 -13.19 -9.59 -6.18
CA THR A 123 -12.68 -9.39 -4.81
C THR A 123 -12.55 -7.92 -4.41
N ILE A 124 -12.43 -6.99 -5.37
CA ILE A 124 -12.17 -5.57 -5.08
C ILE A 124 -13.27 -4.91 -4.23
N ARG A 125 -14.54 -5.24 -4.46
CA ARG A 125 -15.65 -4.68 -3.68
C ARG A 125 -15.64 -5.17 -2.22
N PRO A 126 -15.63 -6.47 -1.94
CA PRO A 126 -15.50 -6.97 -0.57
C PRO A 126 -14.28 -6.42 0.17
N VAL A 127 -13.14 -6.27 -0.52
CA VAL A 127 -11.93 -5.65 0.05
C VAL A 127 -12.17 -4.17 0.37
N ALA A 128 -12.79 -3.40 -0.52
CA ALA A 128 -13.11 -1.99 -0.26
C ALA A 128 -14.06 -1.81 0.94
N GLU A 129 -15.02 -2.71 1.09
CA GLU A 129 -15.98 -2.72 2.19
C GLU A 129 -15.33 -3.04 3.56
N THR A 130 -14.06 -3.47 3.60
CA THR A 130 -13.33 -3.62 4.87
C THR A 130 -12.95 -2.28 5.51
N GLY A 131 -12.96 -1.17 4.75
CA GLY A 131 -12.63 0.17 5.25
C GLY A 131 -11.17 0.60 5.04
N VAL A 132 -10.43 -0.07 4.15
CA VAL A 132 -9.12 0.39 3.67
C VAL A 132 -9.23 1.72 2.93
N ASP A 133 -8.16 2.52 2.96
CA ASP A 133 -8.10 3.80 2.23
C ASP A 133 -7.85 3.57 0.74
N TYR A 134 -7.00 2.59 0.40
CA TYR A 134 -6.57 2.32 -0.97
C TYR A 134 -6.56 0.81 -1.26
N ILE A 135 -6.76 0.46 -2.53
CA ILE A 135 -6.54 -0.89 -3.05
C ILE A 135 -5.59 -0.77 -4.21
N SER A 136 -4.49 -1.52 -4.18
CA SER A 136 -3.56 -1.58 -5.30
C SER A 136 -3.59 -2.93 -5.99
N THR A 137 -3.35 -2.90 -7.30
CA THR A 137 -3.25 -4.12 -8.11
C THR A 137 -2.37 -3.87 -9.32
N SER A 138 -1.55 -4.88 -9.65
CA SER A 138 -0.75 -4.87 -10.87
C SER A 138 -1.54 -5.37 -12.08
N ALA A 139 -2.78 -5.86 -11.90
CA ALA A 139 -3.56 -6.50 -12.96
C ALA A 139 -3.78 -5.60 -14.20
N PRO A 140 -4.03 -4.28 -14.10
CA PRO A 140 -4.14 -3.40 -15.26
C PRO A 140 -2.89 -3.30 -16.12
N ILE A 141 -1.72 -3.67 -15.58
CA ILE A 141 -0.45 -3.66 -16.31
C ILE A 141 -0.03 -5.07 -16.71
N THR A 142 -0.20 -6.05 -15.81
CA THR A 142 0.32 -7.42 -15.99
C THR A 142 -0.67 -8.38 -16.66
N ARG A 143 -1.97 -8.04 -16.69
CA ARG A 143 -3.05 -8.91 -17.18
C ARG A 143 -3.97 -8.24 -18.21
N SER A 144 -3.72 -6.98 -18.57
CA SER A 144 -4.49 -6.27 -19.58
C SER A 144 -4.27 -6.87 -20.97
N THR A 145 -5.35 -7.00 -21.74
CA THR A 145 -5.28 -7.33 -23.17
C THR A 145 -5.08 -6.06 -24.00
N TRP A 146 -4.42 -6.19 -25.14
CA TRP A 146 -4.30 -5.09 -26.10
C TRP A 146 -5.63 -4.81 -26.80
N LEU A 147 -5.90 -3.54 -27.08
CA LEU A 147 -7.04 -3.13 -27.91
C LEU A 147 -6.74 -3.44 -29.38
N ASP A 148 -7.74 -3.96 -30.08
CA ASP A 148 -7.66 -4.15 -31.53
C ASP A 148 -7.86 -2.81 -32.23
N LEU A 149 -6.83 -2.34 -32.92
CA LEU A 149 -6.79 -1.05 -33.60
C LEU A 149 -6.37 -1.27 -35.05
N SER A 150 -7.12 -0.69 -36.00
CA SER A 150 -6.80 -0.72 -37.42
C SER A 150 -6.81 0.68 -38.02
N MET A 151 -5.90 0.93 -38.96
CA MET A 151 -5.81 2.17 -39.73
C MET A 151 -6.14 1.87 -41.19
N LYS A 152 -7.18 2.53 -41.75
CA LYS A 152 -7.54 2.43 -43.17
C LYS A 152 -6.98 3.64 -43.91
N ILE A 153 -6.19 3.38 -44.95
CA ILE A 153 -5.69 4.40 -45.87
C ILE A 153 -6.61 4.33 -47.09
N ASN A 154 -7.46 5.34 -47.23
CA ASN A 154 -8.25 5.55 -48.44
C ASN A 154 -7.48 6.47 -49.38
#